data_AF-A0A1B6LBH6-F1
#
_entry.id   AF-A0A1B6LBH6-F1
#
_cell.length_a   1.000
_cell.length_b   1.000
_cell.length_c   1.000
_cell.angle_alpha   90.00
_cell.angle_beta   90.00
_cell.angle_gamma   90.00
#
_symmetry.space_group_name_H-M   'P 1'
#
loop_
_entity.id
_entity.type
_entity.pdbx_description
1 polymer ?
#
loop_
_entity_poly.entity_id
_entity_poly.type
_entity_poly.pdbx_seq_one_letter_code
_entity_poly.pdbx_strand_id
1 'polypeptide(L)'
;FGLSDLHGDGRVHEVTGPETMSGFGFELTFRLRREASETAPPTWPATLMQSLAKYVFQSGNTLCAGDHVSWHCALDNSESRIQHMLMAADAQLTTTTTPFGPVSFVQVVGICKEELLAAQRWNGPGVLDILKRLPVAGGPWLVTDMRRGENILELDPAAQEEVDRGIEEDGSNLSGVSARCSWSEFNQLFTPGESGGLATPPLSPHSDSEQIQAALKKGSLNTRSVLPPIKGQAERHGVDK
;
A
#
# COMPACT_ATOMS: atom_id res chain seq x y z
N PHE A 1 12.53 -15.37 8.89
CA PHE A 1 13.41 -16.21 8.07
C PHE A 1 12.60 -17.29 7.39
N GLY A 2 12.41 -17.12 6.10
CA GLY A 2 11.70 -18.04 5.22
C GLY A 2 11.11 -17.37 3.97
N LEU A 3 11.10 -16.04 3.90
CA LEU A 3 10.66 -15.32 2.69
C LEU A 3 11.75 -15.33 1.63
N SER A 4 13.03 -15.28 2.03
CA SER A 4 14.14 -15.59 1.15
C SER A 4 14.41 -17.09 1.09
N ASP A 5 15.18 -17.51 0.07
CA ASP A 5 15.65 -18.89 -0.01
C ASP A 5 16.83 -19.10 0.94
N LEU A 6 16.58 -19.85 2.02
CA LEU A 6 17.56 -20.17 3.05
C LEU A 6 18.41 -21.40 2.70
N HIS A 7 17.95 -22.24 1.76
CA HIS A 7 18.46 -23.61 1.61
C HIS A 7 18.93 -23.94 0.19
N GLY A 8 18.37 -23.34 -0.86
CA GLY A 8 18.84 -23.53 -2.23
C GLY A 8 18.55 -24.91 -2.82
N ASP A 9 17.63 -25.67 -2.22
CA ASP A 9 17.41 -27.09 -2.55
C ASP A 9 15.99 -27.40 -3.04
N GLY A 10 15.18 -26.38 -3.34
CA GLY A 10 13.86 -26.56 -3.92
C GLY A 10 12.75 -26.94 -2.93
N ARG A 11 13.04 -26.99 -1.61
CA ARG A 11 12.06 -27.46 -0.62
C ARG A 11 10.88 -26.51 -0.38
N VAL A 12 11.08 -25.21 -0.62
CA VAL A 12 10.07 -24.14 -0.42
C VAL A 12 10.09 -23.17 -1.59
N HIS A 13 11.27 -22.68 -1.96
CA HIS A 13 11.46 -21.78 -3.10
C HIS A 13 12.02 -22.54 -4.29
N GLU A 14 11.67 -22.13 -5.50
CA GLU A 14 12.31 -22.64 -6.71
C GLU A 14 13.80 -22.29 -6.69
N VAL A 15 14.65 -23.21 -7.15
CA VAL A 15 16.10 -22.98 -7.17
C VAL A 15 16.42 -22.01 -8.29
N THR A 16 16.67 -20.76 -7.91
CA THR A 16 17.06 -19.70 -8.82
C THR A 16 18.51 -19.30 -8.49
N GLY A 17 19.37 -19.21 -9.52
CA GLY A 17 20.81 -18.98 -9.33
C GLY A 17 21.15 -17.62 -8.69
N PRO A 18 22.43 -17.32 -8.45
CA PRO A 18 22.85 -16.13 -7.70
C PRO A 18 22.51 -14.78 -8.37
N GLU A 19 22.22 -14.79 -9.67
CA GLU A 19 21.86 -13.61 -10.47
C GLU A 19 20.40 -13.15 -10.27
N THR A 20 19.59 -13.94 -9.57
CA THR A 20 18.16 -13.69 -9.33
C THR A 20 17.90 -13.44 -7.85
N MET A 21 16.77 -12.83 -7.50
CA MET A 21 16.38 -12.63 -6.11
C MET A 21 16.28 -13.96 -5.36
N SER A 22 16.74 -14.00 -4.11
CA SER A 22 16.63 -15.20 -3.26
C SER A 22 15.21 -15.34 -2.74
N GLY A 23 14.48 -16.36 -3.19
CA GLY A 23 13.06 -16.53 -2.85
C GLY A 23 12.25 -15.30 -3.27
N PHE A 24 11.53 -14.69 -2.33
CA PHE A 24 10.84 -13.42 -2.58
C PHE A 24 11.77 -12.18 -2.60
N GLY A 25 13.07 -12.33 -2.33
CA GLY A 25 14.07 -11.26 -2.41
C GLY A 25 14.13 -10.34 -1.19
N PHE A 26 13.38 -10.63 -0.13
CA PHE A 26 13.40 -9.86 1.11
C PHE A 26 13.12 -10.69 2.36
N GLU A 27 13.49 -10.15 3.52
CA GLU A 27 13.02 -10.59 4.83
C GLU A 27 12.36 -9.43 5.56
N LEU A 28 11.37 -9.76 6.40
CA LEU A 28 10.70 -8.77 7.24
C LEU A 28 11.53 -8.47 8.49
N THR A 29 11.50 -7.21 8.92
CA THR A 29 11.98 -6.78 10.24
C THR A 29 10.90 -5.99 10.97
N PHE A 30 11.03 -5.87 12.28
CA PHE A 30 10.11 -5.06 13.09
C PHE A 30 10.86 -4.45 14.27
N ARG A 31 10.61 -3.17 14.56
CA ARG A 31 11.18 -2.45 15.70
C ARG A 31 10.06 -2.04 16.62
N LEU A 32 10.00 -2.68 17.78
CA LEU A 32 9.04 -2.38 18.83
C LEU A 32 9.71 -1.58 19.94
N ARG A 33 9.07 -0.50 20.38
CA ARG A 33 9.49 0.21 21.59
C ARG A 33 9.39 -0.75 22.79
N ARG A 34 10.48 -0.87 23.54
CA ARG A 34 10.50 -1.65 24.79
C ARG A 34 9.76 -0.90 25.89
N GLU A 35 8.88 -1.61 26.59
CA GLU A 35 8.21 -1.12 27.78
C GLU A 35 9.07 -1.32 29.03
N ALA A 36 8.92 -0.43 30.03
CA ALA A 36 9.77 -0.45 31.23
C ALA A 36 9.63 -1.75 32.05
N SER A 37 8.48 -2.41 31.98
CA SER A 37 8.20 -3.69 32.66
C SER A 37 8.74 -4.91 31.93
N GLU A 38 9.23 -4.78 30.69
CA GLU A 38 9.66 -5.92 29.88
C GLU A 38 11.08 -6.35 30.22
N THR A 39 11.23 -7.62 30.62
CA THR A 39 12.53 -8.27 30.84
C THR A 39 13.01 -9.08 29.62
N ALA A 40 12.12 -9.32 28.65
CA ALA A 40 12.36 -10.07 27.42
C ALA A 40 11.50 -9.49 26.28
N PRO A 41 11.89 -9.67 25.01
CA PRO A 41 11.08 -9.20 23.89
C PRO A 41 9.75 -9.98 23.82
N PRO A 42 8.61 -9.32 23.57
CA PRO A 42 7.34 -9.99 23.38
C PRO A 42 7.33 -10.80 22.09
N THR A 43 6.52 -11.87 22.04
CA THR A 43 6.50 -12.82 20.92
C THR A 43 5.45 -12.51 19.85
N TRP A 44 4.45 -11.67 20.16
CA TRP A 44 3.37 -11.34 19.21
C TRP A 44 3.87 -10.76 17.86
N PRO A 45 4.98 -10.00 17.77
CA PRO A 45 5.45 -9.53 16.47
C PRO A 45 5.82 -10.68 15.52
N ALA A 46 6.29 -11.80 16.06
CA ALA A 46 6.57 -12.98 15.24
C ALA A 46 5.29 -13.54 14.61
N THR A 47 4.17 -13.56 15.32
CA THR A 47 2.87 -13.97 14.80
C THR A 47 2.34 -13.01 13.73
N LEU A 48 2.53 -11.71 13.91
CA LEU A 48 2.21 -10.69 12.90
C LEU A 48 3.02 -10.93 11.62
N MET A 49 4.34 -11.06 11.73
CA MET A 49 5.24 -11.31 10.60
C MET A 49 4.94 -12.63 9.89
N GLN A 50 4.56 -13.67 10.63
CA GLN A 50 4.09 -14.94 10.04
C GLN A 50 2.82 -14.75 9.20
N SER A 51 1.91 -13.90 9.65
CA SER A 51 0.66 -13.64 8.93
C SER A 51 0.91 -12.84 7.65
N LEU A 52 1.82 -11.86 7.69
CA LEU A 52 2.30 -11.16 6.49
C LEU A 52 3.00 -12.12 5.53
N ALA A 53 3.88 -13.00 6.02
CA ALA A 53 4.53 -13.99 5.19
C ALA A 53 3.51 -14.92 4.51
N LYS A 54 2.49 -15.41 5.24
CA LYS A 54 1.41 -16.20 4.64
C LYS A 54 0.70 -15.46 3.51
N TYR A 55 0.42 -14.16 3.67
CA TYR A 55 -0.16 -13.35 2.60
C TYR A 55 0.74 -13.33 1.36
N VAL A 56 2.04 -13.10 1.53
CA VAL A 56 3.02 -13.07 0.42
C VAL A 56 3.06 -14.43 -0.29
N PHE A 57 3.14 -15.54 0.45
CA PHE A 57 3.13 -16.89 -0.12
C PHE A 57 1.82 -17.23 -0.85
N GLN A 58 0.67 -16.75 -0.36
CA GLN A 58 -0.64 -17.05 -0.95
C GLN A 58 -0.95 -16.21 -2.18
N SER A 59 -0.54 -14.93 -2.18
CA SER A 59 -0.84 -13.99 -3.26
C SER A 59 0.25 -13.92 -4.33
N GLY A 60 1.50 -14.25 -3.99
CA GLY A 60 2.66 -13.99 -4.82
C GLY A 60 3.09 -12.52 -4.84
N ASN A 61 2.39 -11.64 -4.13
CA ASN A 61 2.71 -10.21 -4.10
C ASN A 61 3.84 -9.95 -3.10
N THR A 62 4.94 -9.39 -3.57
CA THR A 62 6.06 -8.94 -2.73
C THR A 62 5.73 -7.62 -2.06
N LEU A 63 6.26 -7.41 -0.85
CA LEU A 63 6.14 -6.15 -0.12
C LEU A 63 7.41 -5.31 -0.35
N CYS A 64 7.22 -4.06 -0.78
CA CYS A 64 8.27 -3.11 -1.09
C CYS A 64 8.22 -1.90 -0.14
N ALA A 65 9.32 -1.17 -0.02
CA ALA A 65 9.32 0.08 0.73
C ALA A 65 8.34 1.09 0.11
N GLY A 66 7.49 1.70 0.94
CA GLY A 66 6.40 2.57 0.53
C GLY A 66 5.04 1.87 0.46
N ASP A 67 4.98 0.54 0.47
CA ASP A 67 3.72 -0.20 0.50
C ASP A 67 2.99 -0.02 1.84
N HIS A 68 1.66 -0.14 1.80
CA HIS A 68 0.81 -0.11 2.98
C HIS A 68 0.03 -1.42 3.12
N VAL A 69 -0.22 -1.83 4.35
CA VAL A 69 -1.04 -2.99 4.68
C VAL A 69 -2.18 -2.58 5.60
N SER A 70 -3.39 -2.68 5.08
CA SER A 70 -4.63 -2.41 5.81
C SER A 70 -4.98 -3.59 6.72
N TRP A 71 -4.60 -3.50 8.00
CA TRP A 71 -4.75 -4.61 8.96
C TRP A 71 -6.07 -4.59 9.75
N HIS A 72 -6.60 -3.41 10.09
CA HIS A 72 -7.92 -3.19 10.70
C HIS A 72 -8.12 -3.78 12.11
N CYS A 73 -7.04 -4.16 12.80
CA CYS A 73 -7.04 -4.48 14.22
C CYS A 73 -5.72 -4.04 14.85
N ALA A 74 -5.67 -3.89 16.18
CA ALA A 74 -4.42 -3.57 16.85
C ALA A 74 -3.37 -4.66 16.58
N LEU A 75 -2.15 -4.27 16.23
CA LEU A 75 -1.10 -5.22 15.83
C LEU A 75 -0.74 -6.23 16.93
N ASP A 76 -0.91 -5.84 18.19
CA ASP A 76 -0.67 -6.66 19.40
C ASP A 76 -1.95 -7.29 19.97
N ASN A 77 -3.09 -7.18 19.26
CA ASN A 77 -4.44 -7.57 19.73
C ASN A 77 -4.90 -6.86 21.01
N SER A 78 -4.34 -5.69 21.33
CA SER A 78 -4.83 -4.82 22.40
C SER A 78 -5.88 -3.82 21.90
N GLU A 79 -6.14 -2.77 22.67
CA GLU A 79 -6.97 -1.61 22.28
C GLU A 79 -6.11 -0.47 21.69
N SER A 80 -4.92 -0.78 21.15
CA SER A 80 -4.03 0.21 20.55
C SER A 80 -4.65 0.90 19.34
N ARG A 81 -4.31 2.19 19.15
CA ARG A 81 -4.63 2.96 17.94
C ARG A 81 -3.76 2.55 16.73
N ILE A 82 -2.67 1.81 16.97
CA ILE A 82 -1.78 1.29 15.92
C ILE A 82 -2.41 0.04 15.31
N GLN A 83 -3.07 0.22 14.16
CA GLN A 83 -3.96 -0.78 13.56
C GLN A 83 -3.63 -1.12 12.11
N HIS A 84 -2.58 -0.52 11.55
CA HIS A 84 -2.18 -0.68 10.16
C HIS A 84 -0.66 -0.66 10.05
N MET A 85 -0.13 -0.92 8.86
CA MET A 85 1.32 -0.97 8.64
C MET A 85 1.75 -0.22 7.39
N LEU A 86 2.92 0.42 7.45
CA LEU A 86 3.71 0.82 6.30
C LEU A 86 4.97 -0.01 6.22
N MET A 87 5.41 -0.29 5.00
CA MET A 87 6.66 -0.98 4.71
C MET A 87 7.76 0.04 4.46
N ALA A 88 8.88 -0.08 5.16
CA ALA A 88 10.05 0.79 5.00
C ALA A 88 11.29 -0.05 4.72
N ALA A 89 12.31 0.54 4.10
CA ALA A 89 13.64 -0.08 4.12
C ALA A 89 14.17 -0.07 5.56
N ASP A 90 14.78 -1.18 6.01
CA ASP A 90 15.40 -1.22 7.34
C ASP A 90 16.56 -0.21 7.44
N ALA A 91 16.56 0.62 8.48
CA ALA A 91 17.53 1.69 8.64
C ALA A 91 18.96 1.19 8.93
N GLN A 92 19.13 -0.06 9.35
CA GLN A 92 20.43 -0.63 9.74
C GLN A 92 20.83 -1.85 8.90
N LEU A 93 19.86 -2.62 8.40
CA LEU A 93 20.15 -3.81 7.60
C LEU A 93 20.18 -3.47 6.11
N THR A 94 21.37 -3.56 5.52
CA THR A 94 21.55 -3.40 4.08
C THR A 94 21.30 -4.72 3.34
N THR A 95 20.99 -4.62 2.05
CA THR A 95 20.87 -5.79 1.17
C THR A 95 22.09 -6.70 1.31
N THR A 96 21.85 -7.98 1.55
CA THR A 96 22.88 -9.00 1.73
C THR A 96 22.89 -9.93 0.53
N THR A 97 24.06 -10.12 -0.09
CA THR A 97 24.25 -11.10 -1.15
C THR A 97 24.40 -12.49 -0.55
N THR A 98 23.61 -13.44 -1.03
CA THR A 98 23.70 -14.85 -0.66
C THR A 98 24.04 -15.70 -1.88
N PRO A 99 24.46 -16.97 -1.71
CA PRO A 99 24.65 -17.89 -2.84
C PRO A 99 23.38 -18.13 -3.68
N PHE A 100 22.21 -17.84 -3.12
CA PHE A 100 20.90 -18.07 -3.75
C PHE A 100 20.26 -16.76 -4.24
N GLY A 101 21.02 -15.66 -4.25
CA GLY A 101 20.52 -14.34 -4.66
C GLY A 101 20.64 -13.27 -3.57
N PRO A 102 20.43 -11.98 -3.92
CA PRO A 102 20.38 -10.89 -2.94
C PRO A 102 19.09 -10.93 -2.12
N VAL A 103 19.17 -10.47 -0.87
CA VAL A 103 18.07 -10.35 0.08
C VAL A 103 18.08 -8.95 0.67
N SER A 104 16.97 -8.22 0.51
CA SER A 104 16.72 -6.92 1.15
C SER A 104 15.97 -7.08 2.48
N PHE A 105 15.91 -6.03 3.29
CA PHE A 105 15.21 -6.04 4.58
C PHE A 105 14.12 -4.98 4.61
N VAL A 106 12.88 -5.43 4.75
CA VAL A 106 11.68 -4.59 4.77
C VAL A 106 11.16 -4.51 6.20
N GLN A 107 11.29 -3.34 6.80
CA GLN A 107 10.79 -3.05 8.13
C GLN A 107 9.29 -2.78 8.09
N VAL A 108 8.56 -3.51 8.92
CA VAL A 108 7.17 -3.22 9.24
C VAL A 108 7.12 -2.04 10.21
N VAL A 109 6.33 -1.02 9.89
CA VAL A 109 6.12 0.17 10.72
C VAL A 109 4.63 0.27 11.07
N GLY A 110 4.30 0.19 12.35
CA GLY A 110 2.92 0.30 12.80
C GLY A 110 2.42 1.74 12.76
N ILE A 111 1.25 1.94 12.14
CA ILE A 111 0.63 3.25 11.93
C ILE A 111 -0.85 3.29 12.36
N CYS A 112 -1.33 4.49 12.63
CA CYS A 112 -2.73 4.80 12.90
C CYS A 112 -3.57 4.76 11.60
N LYS A 113 -4.90 4.75 11.74
CA LYS A 113 -5.82 4.77 10.60
C LYS A 113 -5.69 6.04 9.76
N GLU A 114 -5.51 7.19 10.40
CA GLU A 114 -5.37 8.49 9.74
C GLU A 114 -4.10 8.55 8.90
N GLU A 115 -3.02 7.95 9.39
CA GLU A 115 -1.74 7.82 8.68
C GLU A 115 -1.84 6.89 7.48
N LEU A 116 -2.61 5.79 7.59
CA LEU A 116 -2.91 4.93 6.45
C LEU A 116 -3.65 5.71 5.37
N LEU A 117 -4.66 6.49 5.75
CA LEU A 117 -5.43 7.31 4.81
C LEU A 117 -4.55 8.38 4.14
N ALA A 118 -3.64 9.00 4.88
CA ALA A 118 -2.66 9.92 4.32
C ALA A 118 -1.77 9.23 3.28
N ALA A 119 -1.25 8.03 3.58
CA ALA A 119 -0.39 7.28 2.68
C ALA A 119 -1.13 6.80 1.41
N GLN A 120 -2.41 6.47 1.53
CA GLN A 120 -3.25 6.10 0.40
C GLN A 120 -3.58 7.30 -0.50
N ARG A 121 -3.80 8.48 0.08
CA ARG A 121 -4.11 9.71 -0.66
C ARG A 121 -2.89 10.33 -1.32
N TRP A 122 -1.75 10.34 -0.64
CA TRP A 122 -0.50 10.85 -1.17
C TRP A 122 0.36 9.69 -1.64
N ASN A 123 1.33 9.28 -0.82
CA ASN A 123 2.14 8.09 -1.03
C ASN A 123 2.75 7.62 0.30
N GLY A 124 3.20 6.35 0.35
CA GLY A 124 3.86 5.80 1.54
C GLY A 124 5.19 6.47 1.90
N PRO A 125 6.12 6.70 0.95
CA PRO A 125 7.41 7.34 1.25
C PRO A 125 7.31 8.69 1.94
N GLY A 126 6.41 9.57 1.49
CA GLY A 126 6.19 10.88 2.09
C GLY A 126 5.69 10.78 3.54
N VAL A 127 4.74 9.88 3.81
CA VAL A 127 4.28 9.64 5.19
C VAL A 127 5.39 9.04 6.06
N LEU A 128 6.23 8.14 5.51
CA LEU A 128 7.39 7.61 6.21
C LEU A 128 8.39 8.72 6.57
N ASP A 129 8.59 9.71 5.72
CA ASP A 129 9.51 10.82 6.00
C ASP A 129 8.98 11.73 7.12
N ILE A 130 7.67 11.97 7.19
CA ILE A 130 7.03 12.65 8.33
C ILE A 130 7.25 11.83 9.62
N LEU A 131 6.99 10.51 9.58
CA LEU A 131 7.21 9.62 10.73
C LEU A 131 8.66 9.63 11.21
N LYS A 132 9.64 9.69 10.30
CA LYS A 132 11.07 9.77 10.63
C LYS A 132 11.43 11.05 11.39
N ARG A 133 10.78 12.15 11.06
CA ARG A 133 11.01 13.47 11.67
C ARG A 133 10.42 13.56 13.09
N LEU A 134 9.40 12.76 13.41
CA LEU A 134 8.69 12.78 14.68
C LEU A 134 9.16 11.66 15.63
N PRO A 135 9.92 11.96 16.70
CA PRO A 135 10.48 10.93 17.59
C PRO A 135 9.44 10.05 18.28
N VAL A 136 8.26 10.60 18.59
CA VAL A 136 7.17 9.89 19.28
C VAL A 136 6.41 8.96 18.33
N ALA A 137 6.39 9.25 17.03
CA ALA A 137 5.67 8.48 16.03
C ALA A 137 6.51 7.33 15.42
N GLY A 138 7.82 7.53 15.35
CA GLY A 138 8.76 6.49 14.92
C GLY A 138 10.22 6.92 15.00
N GLY A 139 10.50 8.19 14.69
CA GLY A 139 11.85 8.74 14.66
C GLY A 139 12.71 8.13 13.54
N PRO A 140 14.03 8.42 13.52
CA PRO A 140 14.91 8.06 12.41
C PRO A 140 14.95 6.56 12.06
N TRP A 141 14.60 5.69 13.02
CA TRP A 141 14.56 4.24 12.85
C TRP A 141 13.14 3.67 12.76
N LEU A 142 12.11 4.53 12.72
CA LEU A 142 10.71 4.14 12.55
C LEU A 142 10.28 3.08 13.57
N VAL A 143 10.64 3.30 14.84
CA VAL A 143 10.30 2.39 15.95
C VAL A 143 8.81 2.50 16.26
N THR A 144 8.11 1.38 16.19
CA THR A 144 6.68 1.33 16.49
C THR A 144 6.44 1.36 17.99
N ASP A 145 5.64 2.31 18.45
CA ASP A 145 5.16 2.42 19.83
C ASP A 145 3.66 2.07 19.88
N MET A 146 3.33 0.90 20.44
CA MET A 146 1.94 0.45 20.54
C MET A 146 1.12 1.23 21.57
N ARG A 147 1.75 2.06 22.42
CA ARG A 147 1.08 2.91 23.41
C ARG A 147 0.86 4.33 22.90
N ARG A 148 1.29 4.63 21.67
CA ARG A 148 1.05 5.92 21.03
C ARG A 148 -0.44 6.21 20.87
N GLY A 149 -0.89 7.29 21.50
CA GLY A 149 -2.29 7.74 21.45
C GLY A 149 -2.60 8.74 20.33
N GLU A 150 -1.58 9.39 19.78
CA GLU A 150 -1.72 10.48 18.81
C GLU A 150 -1.14 10.10 17.43
N ASN A 151 -1.83 10.51 16.37
CA ASN A 151 -1.34 10.32 14.98
C ASN A 151 -0.44 11.49 14.54
N ILE A 152 0.27 11.35 13.41
CA ILE A 152 1.19 12.39 12.92
C ILE A 152 0.55 13.77 12.70
N LEU A 153 -0.74 13.83 12.35
CA LEU A 153 -1.46 15.08 12.08
C LEU A 153 -1.82 15.81 13.38
N GLU A 154 -2.02 15.06 14.46
CA GLU A 154 -2.23 15.61 15.80
C GLU A 154 -0.91 16.06 16.43
N LEU A 155 0.18 15.31 16.17
CA LEU A 155 1.52 15.60 16.69
C LEU A 155 2.19 16.80 16.02
N ASP A 156 2.02 16.96 14.70
CA ASP A 156 2.55 18.07 13.93
C ASP A 156 1.45 18.67 13.03
N PRO A 157 0.88 19.83 13.40
CA PRO A 157 -0.13 20.49 12.57
C PRO A 157 0.35 20.79 11.14
N ALA A 158 1.66 20.94 10.91
CA ALA A 158 2.21 21.15 9.58
C ALA A 158 2.20 19.88 8.71
N ALA A 159 2.04 18.69 9.30
CA ALA A 159 1.99 17.44 8.56
C ALA A 159 0.81 17.39 7.57
N GLN A 160 -0.33 17.99 7.91
CA GLN A 160 -1.48 18.04 6.99
C GLN A 160 -1.16 18.88 5.75
N GLU A 161 -0.57 20.07 5.94
CA GLU A 161 -0.15 20.93 4.83
C GLU A 161 0.94 20.27 3.98
N GLU A 162 1.86 19.52 4.61
CA GLU A 162 2.88 18.76 3.90
C GLU A 162 2.28 17.64 3.03
N VAL A 163 1.29 16.91 3.54
CA VAL A 163 0.55 15.90 2.74
C VAL A 163 -0.20 16.57 1.59
N ASP A 164 -0.90 17.67 1.84
CA ASP A 164 -1.67 18.36 0.81
C ASP A 164 -0.78 18.93 -0.31
N ARG A 165 0.34 19.55 0.06
CA ARG A 165 1.36 20.02 -0.89
C ARG A 165 2.00 18.86 -1.64
N GLY A 166 2.32 17.76 -0.96
CA GLY A 166 2.87 16.56 -1.58
C GLY A 166 1.91 15.96 -2.62
N ILE A 167 0.60 15.99 -2.38
CA ILE A 167 -0.41 15.56 -3.37
C ILE A 167 -0.43 16.51 -4.57
N GLU A 168 -0.30 17.81 -4.36
CA GLU A 168 -0.25 18.80 -5.44
C GLU A 168 1.00 18.64 -6.32
N GLU A 169 2.14 18.33 -5.71
CA GLU A 169 3.44 18.21 -6.40
C GLU A 169 3.67 16.83 -7.03
N ASP A 170 3.40 15.74 -6.29
CA ASP A 170 3.70 14.36 -6.69
C ASP A 170 2.48 13.65 -7.31
N GLY A 171 1.27 14.16 -7.08
CA GLY A 171 0.02 13.48 -7.38
C GLY A 171 -0.44 12.52 -6.28
N SER A 172 -1.45 11.72 -6.61
CA SER A 172 -2.13 10.81 -5.67
C SER A 172 -2.00 9.36 -6.08
N ASN A 173 -1.66 8.49 -5.13
CA ASN A 173 -1.72 7.04 -5.31
C ASN A 173 -3.15 6.46 -5.21
N LEU A 174 -4.16 7.29 -4.88
CA LEU A 174 -5.54 6.85 -4.76
C LEU A 174 -6.23 6.82 -6.13
N SER A 175 -6.21 5.67 -6.80
CA SER A 175 -6.84 5.50 -8.11
C SER A 175 -8.37 5.43 -8.09
N GLY A 176 -8.97 5.11 -6.94
CA GLY A 176 -10.42 5.02 -6.81
C GLY A 176 -10.89 4.88 -5.36
N VAL A 177 -12.14 5.27 -5.11
CA VAL A 177 -12.79 5.14 -3.81
C VAL A 177 -14.21 4.60 -4.00
N SER A 178 -14.61 3.69 -3.11
CA SER A 178 -16.01 3.27 -3.02
C SER A 178 -16.76 4.26 -2.14
N ALA A 179 -17.59 5.11 -2.74
CA ALA A 179 -18.40 6.11 -2.05
C ALA A 179 -19.84 6.08 -2.55
N ARG A 180 -20.78 6.60 -1.74
CA ARG A 180 -22.15 6.83 -2.20
C ARG A 180 -22.14 8.08 -3.10
N CYS A 181 -22.27 7.87 -4.40
CA CYS A 181 -22.42 8.93 -5.39
C CYS A 181 -23.58 8.62 -6.33
N SER A 182 -24.28 9.66 -6.78
CA SER A 182 -25.33 9.58 -7.80
C SER A 182 -25.13 10.69 -8.79
N TRP A 183 -25.35 10.42 -10.07
CA TRP A 183 -25.35 11.41 -11.13
C TRP A 183 -26.61 11.23 -11.99
N SER A 184 -27.07 12.31 -12.60
CA SER A 184 -28.20 12.29 -13.53
C SER A 184 -27.86 13.14 -14.74
N GLU A 185 -28.09 12.63 -15.94
CA GLU A 185 -27.96 13.40 -17.17
C GLU A 185 -29.06 14.47 -17.24
N PHE A 186 -28.64 15.73 -17.35
CA PHE A 186 -29.57 16.83 -17.56
C PHE A 186 -29.83 17.00 -19.06
N ASN A 187 -30.79 16.25 -19.60
CA ASN A 187 -31.28 16.47 -20.95
C ASN A 187 -32.22 17.68 -20.98
N GLN A 188 -31.64 18.89 -21.00
CA GLN A 188 -32.36 20.08 -21.43
C GLN A 188 -32.46 20.03 -22.95
N LEU A 189 -33.53 19.42 -23.46
CA LEU A 189 -34.05 19.84 -24.75
C LEU A 189 -34.52 21.28 -24.55
N PHE A 190 -33.66 22.25 -24.88
CA PHE A 190 -34.07 23.64 -25.03
C PHE A 190 -35.08 23.69 -26.19
N THR A 191 -36.36 23.57 -25.86
CA THR A 191 -37.42 24.11 -26.70
C THR A 191 -37.46 25.61 -26.44
N PRO A 192 -37.07 26.48 -27.39
CA PRO A 192 -37.17 27.91 -27.20
C PRO A 192 -38.65 28.29 -27.15
N GLY A 193 -39.23 28.45 -25.94
CA GLY A 193 -40.60 28.92 -25.83
C GLY A 193 -41.30 28.82 -24.47
N GLU A 194 -40.91 27.92 -23.56
CA GLU A 194 -41.71 27.70 -22.35
C GLU A 194 -40.93 27.95 -21.05
N SER A 195 -41.44 28.93 -20.29
CA SER A 195 -41.05 29.22 -18.92
C SER A 195 -41.65 28.16 -17.99
N GLY A 196 -40.83 27.25 -17.47
CA GLY A 196 -41.27 26.18 -16.57
C GLY A 196 -40.22 25.87 -15.50
N GLY A 197 -40.61 26.05 -14.23
CA GLY A 197 -39.73 26.02 -13.06
C GLY A 197 -39.01 24.69 -12.80
N LEU A 198 -37.92 24.78 -12.03
CA LEU A 198 -37.14 23.63 -11.57
C LEU A 198 -37.98 22.73 -10.67
N ALA A 199 -38.33 21.53 -11.16
CA ALA A 199 -38.78 20.42 -10.31
C ALA A 199 -37.66 19.37 -10.22
N THR A 200 -37.21 19.07 -9.00
CA THR A 200 -36.31 17.95 -8.69
C THR A 200 -37.06 16.62 -8.80
N PRO A 201 -36.56 15.62 -9.57
CA PRO A 201 -37.20 14.32 -9.65
C PRO A 201 -36.91 13.44 -8.41
N PRO A 202 -37.81 12.55 -7.99
CA PRO A 202 -37.62 11.69 -6.82
C PRO A 202 -36.79 10.43 -7.13
N LEU A 203 -35.99 10.01 -6.15
CA LEU A 203 -35.17 8.79 -6.15
C LEU A 203 -36.05 7.53 -6.08
N SER A 204 -35.95 6.62 -7.06
CA SER A 204 -36.56 5.28 -7.00
C SER A 204 -35.49 4.21 -6.65
N PRO A 205 -35.63 3.41 -5.57
CA PRO A 205 -34.50 2.61 -5.04
C PRO A 205 -34.35 1.16 -5.57
N HIS A 206 -35.25 0.65 -6.42
CA HIS A 206 -35.42 -0.81 -6.54
C HIS A 206 -35.01 -1.50 -7.85
N SER A 207 -34.80 -0.79 -8.97
CA SER A 207 -34.44 -1.46 -10.24
C SER A 207 -32.93 -1.58 -10.50
N ASP A 208 -32.10 -0.73 -9.91
CA ASP A 208 -30.71 -0.59 -10.36
C ASP A 208 -29.76 -1.62 -9.75
N SER A 209 -30.14 -2.26 -8.65
CA SER A 209 -29.26 -3.20 -7.93
C SER A 209 -29.00 -4.51 -8.69
N GLU A 210 -29.94 -4.97 -9.51
CA GLU A 210 -29.77 -6.22 -10.29
C GLU A 210 -28.90 -6.00 -11.54
N GLN A 211 -28.99 -4.83 -12.17
CA GLN A 211 -28.18 -4.48 -13.34
C GLN A 211 -26.70 -4.30 -12.98
N ILE A 212 -26.41 -3.75 -11.80
CA ILE A 212 -25.03 -3.57 -11.30
C ILE A 212 -24.36 -4.92 -11.03
N GLN A 213 -25.06 -5.88 -10.42
CA GLN A 213 -24.51 -7.23 -10.20
C GLN A 213 -24.26 -7.96 -11.53
N ALA A 214 -25.13 -7.80 -12.52
CA ALA A 214 -24.96 -8.40 -13.84
C ALA A 214 -23.75 -7.83 -14.60
N ALA A 215 -23.52 -6.51 -14.52
CA ALA A 215 -22.38 -5.85 -15.16
C ALA A 215 -21.03 -6.25 -14.54
N LEU A 216 -20.95 -6.32 -13.20
CA LEU A 216 -19.75 -6.75 -12.48
C LEU A 216 -19.36 -8.20 -12.82
N LYS A 217 -20.35 -9.11 -12.90
CA LYS A 217 -20.11 -10.52 -13.25
C LYS A 217 -19.64 -10.69 -14.70
N LYS A 218 -20.06 -9.80 -15.60
CA LYS A 218 -19.67 -9.82 -17.02
C LYS A 218 -18.26 -9.26 -17.25
N GLY A 219 -17.82 -8.30 -16.42
CA GLY A 219 -16.47 -7.72 -16.47
C GLY A 219 -15.35 -8.66 -16.01
N SER A 220 -15.64 -9.61 -15.11
CA SER A 220 -14.66 -10.58 -14.59
C SER A 220 -14.22 -11.68 -15.56
N LEU A 221 -14.82 -11.78 -16.75
CA LEU A 221 -14.52 -12.85 -17.72
C LEU A 221 -13.80 -12.36 -18.99
N ASN A 222 -13.43 -11.08 -19.08
CA ASN A 222 -12.90 -10.51 -20.32
C ASN A 222 -11.37 -10.42 -20.30
N THR A 223 -10.70 -11.44 -20.81
CA THR A 223 -9.23 -11.55 -20.93
C THR A 223 -8.68 -10.86 -22.20
N ARG A 224 -8.93 -9.57 -22.39
CA ARG A 224 -8.29 -8.81 -23.49
C ARG A 224 -7.43 -7.67 -22.96
N SER A 225 -6.15 -7.72 -23.33
CA SER A 225 -5.15 -6.67 -23.09
C SER A 225 -5.60 -5.34 -23.73
N VAL A 226 -5.60 -4.27 -22.94
CA VAL A 226 -6.11 -2.93 -23.31
C VAL A 226 -5.09 -2.10 -24.12
N LEU A 227 -3.88 -2.60 -24.37
CA LEU A 227 -2.84 -1.82 -25.07
C LEU A 227 -2.23 -2.59 -26.25
N PRO A 228 -2.04 -1.96 -27.43
CA PRO A 228 -1.32 -2.55 -28.54
C PRO A 228 0.21 -2.52 -28.29
N PRO A 229 0.99 -3.47 -28.86
CA PRO A 229 2.44 -3.50 -28.70
C PRO A 229 3.15 -2.39 -29.49
N ILE A 230 4.15 -1.78 -28.87
CA ILE A 230 5.03 -0.76 -29.46
C ILE A 230 5.97 -1.43 -30.48
N LYS A 231 5.96 -0.97 -31.74
CA LYS A 231 6.89 -1.43 -32.79
C LYS A 231 8.25 -0.75 -32.61
N GLY A 232 9.32 -1.53 -32.50
CA GLY A 232 10.70 -1.03 -32.48
C GLY A 232 11.11 -0.44 -33.83
N GLN A 233 11.62 0.79 -33.82
CA GLN A 233 12.29 1.39 -34.97
C GLN A 233 13.73 0.86 -35.06
N ALA A 234 14.00 0.08 -36.09
CA ALA A 234 15.36 -0.17 -36.58
C ALA A 234 15.78 1.00 -37.47
N GLU A 235 16.69 1.85 -36.97
CA GLU A 235 17.39 2.81 -37.81
C GLU A 235 18.60 2.18 -38.49
N ARG A 236 18.59 2.30 -39.81
CA ARG A 236 19.66 1.92 -40.74
C ARG A 236 20.81 2.92 -40.56
N HIS A 237 22.01 2.43 -40.28
CA HIS A 237 23.23 3.17 -40.58
C HIS A 237 23.80 2.64 -41.90
N GLY A 238 23.97 3.55 -42.86
CA GLY A 238 24.58 3.29 -44.15
C GLY A 238 26.05 2.96 -44.01
N VAL A 239 26.50 2.00 -44.81
CA VAL A 239 27.91 1.72 -45.07
C VAL A 239 28.33 2.61 -46.23
N ASP A 240 29.28 3.51 -45.98
CA ASP A 240 30.21 4.00 -46.99
C ASP A 240 31.51 3.18 -46.90
N LYS A 241 32.00 2.81 -48.08
CA LYS A 241 33.17 1.98 -48.45
C LYS A 241 32.95 0.48 -48.62
#